data_AF-A0A969LZ41-F1
#
_entry.id   AF-A0A969LZ41-F1
#
_cell.length_a   1.000
_cell.length_b   1.000
_cell.length_c   1.000
_cell.angle_alpha   90.00
_cell.angle_beta   90.00
_cell.angle_gamma   90.00
#
_symmetry.space_group_name_H-M   'P 1'
#
loop_
_entity.id
_entity.type
_entity.pdbx_description
1 polymer ?
#
loop_
_entity_poly.entity_id
_entity_poly.type
_entity_poly.pdbx_seq_one_letter_code
_entity_poly.pdbx_strand_id
1 'polypeptide(L)'
;MLPHSSFDSVAIPLVIPKQVQALAEQFAAHCPDPSKARQIYHNTLAVHLVHNYFKILGIPSHLEAGNSWNPAVYLFHDVADLILPHQGSLECRAMLGSPLELPSRCPIPSPFQEDCLGYVLVQIDLETQTAAILGFVPVVSGEWLALADLRSPDELIAHVLSNQPQIDPGVDLRQWLQNQVDQGWAALENLMNPPSLSPARGVAMPVVDSSSTEAVASVLRLLEPDQPEEVRVQAIEVLGQIGQNNHQVIQTLSQLIQHHEGEELHWKAAITLGHLNPTHPDAGIRRGIHLPLGNLQVLLVVTILLKPENRLGVWLQVESIQPEQPLPPGLTLSVLTATGESRLQVTAQADAQGRGIDSVIGRRFTPPAGTCFQVQVQWQTEQIQTNFMA
;
A
#
# COMPACT_ATOMS: atom_id res chain seq x y z
N MET A 1 45.15 5.84 6.13
CA MET A 1 44.46 6.42 4.97
C MET A 1 44.04 5.27 4.08
N LEU A 2 42.81 4.81 4.26
CA LEU A 2 42.18 3.81 3.40
C LEU A 2 41.44 4.59 2.31
N PRO A 3 41.62 4.28 1.02
CA PRO A 3 40.84 4.92 -0.02
C PRO A 3 39.41 4.39 0.00
N HIS A 4 38.50 5.31 -0.35
CA HIS A 4 37.06 5.18 -0.30
C HIS A 4 36.53 4.02 -1.17
N SER A 5 35.45 3.42 -0.66
CA SER A 5 34.58 2.40 -1.24
C SER A 5 34.31 2.54 -2.74
N SER A 6 34.78 1.57 -3.53
CA SER A 6 34.24 1.24 -4.85
C SER A 6 33.00 0.36 -4.64
N PHE A 7 31.81 0.89 -4.90
CA PHE A 7 30.66 0.03 -5.18
C PHE A 7 30.88 -0.54 -6.58
N ASP A 8 31.34 -1.79 -6.64
CA ASP A 8 31.38 -2.55 -7.89
C ASP A 8 29.95 -2.63 -8.44
N SER A 9 29.72 -2.03 -9.61
CA SER A 9 28.45 -2.12 -10.35
C SER A 9 28.31 -3.54 -10.91
N VAL A 10 27.83 -4.47 -10.08
CA VAL A 10 27.57 -5.85 -10.45
C VAL A 10 26.13 -5.94 -10.98
N ALA A 11 25.96 -6.47 -12.18
CA ALA A 11 24.65 -6.75 -12.77
C ALA A 11 23.74 -7.52 -11.79
N ILE A 12 22.42 -7.29 -11.84
CA ILE A 12 21.48 -7.99 -10.95
C ILE A 12 21.13 -9.35 -11.55
N PRO A 13 21.49 -10.48 -10.92
CA PRO A 13 21.14 -11.80 -11.42
C PRO A 13 19.63 -12.06 -11.30
N LEU A 14 19.07 -12.70 -12.31
CA LEU A 14 17.67 -13.03 -12.43
C LEU A 14 17.49 -14.53 -12.68
N VAL A 15 16.39 -15.09 -12.18
CA VAL A 15 15.96 -16.45 -12.50
C VAL A 15 15.03 -16.38 -13.69
N ILE A 16 15.23 -17.24 -14.70
CA ILE A 16 14.29 -17.38 -15.82
C ILE A 16 13.22 -18.42 -15.45
N PRO A 17 11.97 -18.02 -15.16
CA PRO A 17 10.94 -18.97 -14.76
C PRO A 17 10.46 -19.78 -15.98
N LYS A 18 10.25 -21.08 -15.80
CA LYS A 18 9.72 -21.96 -16.86
C LYS A 18 8.38 -21.47 -17.44
N GLN A 19 7.54 -20.87 -16.60
CA GLN A 19 6.25 -20.30 -17.03
C GLN A 19 6.45 -19.14 -18.02
N VAL A 20 7.47 -18.31 -17.78
CA VAL A 20 7.80 -17.18 -18.66
C VAL A 20 8.38 -17.68 -19.99
N GLN A 21 9.18 -18.75 -19.97
CA GLN A 21 9.67 -19.39 -21.20
C GLN A 21 8.55 -19.97 -22.05
N ALA A 22 7.61 -20.70 -21.43
CA ALA A 22 6.46 -21.26 -22.14
C ALA A 22 5.58 -20.14 -22.75
N LEU A 23 5.42 -19.02 -22.06
CA LEU A 23 4.69 -17.87 -22.58
C LEU A 23 5.41 -17.20 -23.76
N ALA A 24 6.73 -17.02 -23.65
CA ALA A 24 7.53 -16.50 -24.75
C ALA A 24 7.50 -17.43 -25.98
N GLU A 25 7.55 -18.74 -25.77
CA GLU A 25 7.36 -19.76 -26.82
C GLU A 25 6.00 -19.62 -27.50
N GLN A 26 4.94 -19.47 -26.70
CA GLN A 26 3.59 -19.27 -27.21
C GLN A 26 3.49 -18.00 -28.06
N PHE A 27 4.04 -16.87 -27.60
CA PHE A 27 4.00 -15.61 -28.37
C PHE A 27 4.75 -15.74 -29.69
N ALA A 28 5.94 -16.33 -29.67
CA ALA A 28 6.76 -16.56 -30.84
C ALA A 28 6.11 -17.52 -31.86
N ALA A 29 5.38 -18.54 -31.40
CA ALA A 29 4.75 -19.55 -32.27
C ALA A 29 3.70 -18.96 -33.24
N HIS A 30 3.16 -17.77 -32.95
CA HIS A 30 2.22 -17.08 -33.83
C HIS A 30 2.89 -16.36 -35.00
N CYS A 31 4.22 -16.28 -35.04
CA CYS A 31 4.98 -15.57 -36.07
C CYS A 31 5.60 -16.55 -37.08
N PRO A 32 5.23 -16.49 -38.38
CA PRO A 32 5.81 -17.37 -39.40
C PRO A 32 7.27 -17.10 -39.74
N ASP A 33 7.75 -15.87 -39.53
CA ASP A 33 9.15 -15.50 -39.78
C ASP A 33 10.03 -15.96 -38.61
N PRO A 34 10.98 -16.90 -38.83
CA PRO A 34 11.84 -17.41 -37.76
C PRO A 34 12.69 -16.34 -37.06
N SER A 35 13.13 -15.31 -37.80
CA SER A 35 13.94 -14.23 -37.23
C SER A 35 13.10 -13.39 -36.28
N LYS A 36 11.89 -13.01 -36.72
CA LYS A 36 10.95 -12.24 -35.93
C LYS A 36 10.39 -13.04 -34.75
N ALA A 37 10.10 -14.32 -34.92
CA ALA A 37 9.69 -15.21 -33.84
C ALA A 37 10.74 -15.28 -32.71
N ARG A 38 12.02 -15.43 -33.08
CA ARG A 38 13.14 -15.40 -32.12
C ARG A 38 13.24 -14.07 -31.38
N GLN A 39 13.05 -12.96 -32.09
CA GLN A 39 13.04 -11.64 -31.50
C GLN A 39 11.88 -11.47 -30.50
N ILE A 40 10.65 -11.88 -30.86
CA ILE A 40 9.48 -11.85 -29.98
C ILE A 40 9.74 -12.66 -28.71
N TYR A 41 10.28 -13.87 -28.86
CA TYR A 41 10.68 -14.72 -27.73
C TYR A 41 11.59 -13.97 -26.74
N HIS A 42 12.68 -13.38 -27.23
CA HIS A 42 13.65 -12.69 -26.37
C HIS A 42 13.12 -11.40 -25.74
N ASN A 43 12.36 -10.59 -26.50
CA ASN A 43 11.74 -9.39 -25.96
C ASN A 43 10.75 -9.75 -24.85
N THR A 44 9.97 -10.82 -25.05
CA THR A 44 9.00 -11.30 -24.05
C THR A 44 9.72 -11.73 -22.76
N LEU A 45 10.83 -12.48 -22.87
CA LEU A 45 11.66 -12.82 -21.71
C LEU A 45 12.18 -11.57 -21.00
N ALA A 46 12.79 -10.63 -21.72
CA ALA A 46 13.38 -9.43 -21.12
C ALA A 46 12.34 -8.58 -20.36
N VAL A 47 11.20 -8.30 -20.98
CA VAL A 47 10.11 -7.54 -20.35
C VAL A 47 9.59 -8.22 -19.08
N HIS A 48 9.36 -9.54 -19.14
CA HIS A 48 8.92 -10.28 -17.97
C HIS A 48 9.94 -10.34 -16.84
N LEU A 49 11.22 -10.48 -17.17
CA LEU A 49 12.29 -10.56 -16.17
C LEU A 49 12.41 -9.24 -15.40
N VAL A 50 12.33 -8.10 -16.10
CA VAL A 50 12.31 -6.78 -15.46
C VAL A 50 11.03 -6.59 -14.64
N HIS A 51 9.87 -7.00 -15.16
CA HIS A 51 8.60 -6.98 -14.40
C HIS A 51 8.67 -7.79 -13.10
N ASN A 52 9.24 -9.01 -13.15
CA ASN A 52 9.40 -9.85 -11.95
C ASN A 52 10.35 -9.21 -10.94
N TYR A 53 11.43 -8.58 -11.40
CA TYR A 53 12.32 -7.83 -10.54
C TYR A 53 11.58 -6.65 -9.85
N PHE A 54 10.80 -5.88 -10.60
CA PHE A 54 10.01 -4.78 -10.05
C PHE A 54 8.94 -5.27 -9.07
N LYS A 55 8.31 -6.40 -9.36
CA LYS A 55 7.36 -7.06 -8.45
C LYS A 55 8.00 -7.43 -7.12
N ILE A 56 9.25 -7.90 -7.11
CA ILE A 56 10.01 -8.20 -5.88
C ILE A 56 10.26 -6.92 -5.08
N LEU A 57 10.56 -5.81 -5.76
CA LEU A 57 10.79 -4.50 -5.14
C LEU A 57 9.50 -3.73 -4.78
N GLY A 58 8.32 -4.27 -5.11
CA GLY A 58 7.04 -3.59 -4.88
C GLY A 58 6.78 -2.41 -5.83
N ILE A 59 7.49 -2.32 -6.96
CA ILE A 59 7.30 -1.27 -7.97
C ILE A 59 6.17 -1.68 -8.93
N PRO A 60 5.07 -0.90 -9.03
CA PRO A 60 3.98 -1.21 -9.95
C PRO A 60 4.42 -1.17 -11.41
N SER A 61 4.11 -2.23 -12.17
CA SER A 61 4.34 -2.31 -13.62
C SER A 61 3.31 -3.24 -14.26
N HIS A 62 2.88 -2.91 -15.49
CA HIS A 62 1.81 -3.63 -16.20
C HIS A 62 2.32 -4.19 -17.53
N LEU A 63 2.15 -5.50 -17.71
CA LEU A 63 2.54 -6.21 -18.93
C LEU A 63 1.52 -6.01 -20.06
N GLU A 64 0.24 -6.30 -19.77
CA GLU A 64 -0.85 -6.32 -20.76
C GLU A 64 -1.19 -4.94 -21.34
N ALA A 65 -0.76 -3.86 -20.68
CA ALA A 65 -0.93 -2.51 -21.16
C ALA A 65 0.08 -2.12 -22.26
N GLY A 66 1.16 -2.90 -22.42
CA GLY A 66 2.25 -2.60 -23.36
C GLY A 66 2.02 -3.12 -24.78
N ASN A 67 2.71 -2.52 -25.74
CA ASN A 67 2.73 -2.95 -27.14
C ASN A 67 3.32 -4.35 -27.30
N SER A 68 4.24 -4.76 -26.43
CA SER A 68 4.75 -6.13 -26.33
C SER A 68 3.66 -7.18 -26.07
N TRP A 69 2.49 -6.78 -25.58
CA TRP A 69 1.33 -7.66 -25.36
C TRP A 69 0.25 -7.54 -26.44
N ASN A 70 0.48 -6.75 -27.48
CA ASN A 70 -0.45 -6.57 -28.59
C ASN A 70 0.03 -7.29 -29.85
N PRO A 71 -0.62 -8.40 -30.28
CA PRO A 71 -0.23 -9.15 -31.47
C PRO A 71 -0.15 -8.32 -32.73
N ALA A 72 -1.03 -7.33 -32.90
CA ALA A 72 -1.01 -6.45 -34.07
C ALA A 72 0.24 -5.55 -34.11
N VAL A 73 0.91 -5.33 -32.98
CA VAL A 73 2.10 -4.48 -32.88
C VAL A 73 3.37 -5.31 -32.86
N TYR A 74 3.50 -6.29 -31.96
CA TYR A 74 4.75 -7.03 -31.80
C TYR A 74 5.09 -7.91 -33.01
N LEU A 75 4.10 -8.30 -33.83
CA LEU A 75 4.35 -9.05 -35.07
C LEU A 75 5.07 -8.20 -36.13
N PHE A 76 4.92 -6.87 -36.10
CA PHE A 76 5.47 -5.97 -37.11
C PHE A 76 6.56 -5.03 -36.58
N HIS A 77 6.61 -4.78 -35.26
CA HIS A 77 7.53 -3.82 -34.64
C HIS A 77 8.42 -4.48 -33.58
N ASP A 78 9.64 -3.98 -33.42
CA ASP A 78 10.57 -4.40 -32.38
C ASP A 78 10.24 -3.72 -31.05
N VAL A 79 9.17 -4.19 -30.40
CA VAL A 79 8.70 -3.64 -29.12
C VAL A 79 9.12 -4.52 -27.96
N ALA A 80 9.61 -3.90 -26.89
CA ALA A 80 9.97 -4.55 -25.64
C ALA A 80 9.58 -3.67 -24.45
N ASP A 81 8.40 -3.07 -24.50
CA ASP A 81 7.95 -2.07 -23.55
C ASP A 81 7.32 -2.70 -22.30
N LEU A 82 7.74 -2.20 -21.13
CA LEU A 82 7.14 -2.45 -19.83
C LEU A 82 6.48 -1.17 -19.36
N ILE A 83 5.15 -1.19 -19.18
CA ILE A 83 4.41 0.01 -18.77
C ILE A 83 4.55 0.24 -17.27
N LEU A 84 4.95 1.46 -16.92
CA LEU A 84 4.93 2.00 -15.57
C LEU A 84 3.73 2.95 -15.44
N PRO A 85 2.69 2.57 -14.66
CA PRO A 85 1.46 3.35 -14.60
C PRO A 85 1.71 4.82 -14.25
N HIS A 86 1.13 5.73 -15.04
CA HIS A 86 1.22 7.19 -14.90
C HIS A 86 2.62 7.80 -15.02
N GLN A 87 3.61 7.03 -15.49
CA GLN A 87 4.96 7.52 -15.72
C GLN A 87 5.39 7.39 -17.18
N GLY A 88 5.05 6.29 -17.84
CA GLY A 88 5.49 5.99 -19.20
C GLY A 88 5.88 4.51 -19.34
N SER A 89 6.84 4.23 -20.23
CA SER A 89 7.33 2.87 -20.47
C SER A 89 8.85 2.74 -20.30
N LEU A 90 9.32 1.54 -19.94
CA LEU A 90 10.72 1.15 -20.05
C LEU A 90 10.90 0.17 -21.20
N GLU A 91 11.99 0.29 -21.94
CA GLU A 91 12.32 -0.60 -23.05
C GLU A 91 13.32 -1.67 -22.61
N CYS A 92 12.85 -2.89 -22.44
CA CYS A 92 13.62 -4.03 -21.92
C CYS A 92 14.31 -4.78 -23.06
N ARG A 93 15.56 -4.42 -23.38
CA ARG A 93 16.27 -4.97 -24.55
C ARG A 93 17.10 -6.20 -24.15
N ALA A 94 16.83 -7.32 -24.81
CA ALA A 94 17.54 -8.57 -24.60
C ALA A 94 18.92 -8.56 -25.26
N MET A 95 19.93 -9.03 -24.53
CA MET A 95 21.32 -9.20 -24.96
C MET A 95 21.70 -10.66 -24.79
N LEU A 96 21.87 -11.38 -25.89
CA LEU A 96 22.01 -12.83 -25.86
C LEU A 96 23.47 -13.27 -25.72
N GLY A 97 23.70 -14.31 -24.93
CA GLY A 97 24.99 -14.97 -24.80
C GLY A 97 25.61 -14.83 -23.42
N SER A 98 26.80 -15.42 -23.27
CA SER A 98 27.55 -15.36 -22.01
C SER A 98 28.07 -13.94 -21.74
N PRO A 99 28.30 -13.55 -20.48
CA PRO A 99 28.82 -12.21 -20.15
C PRO A 99 30.15 -11.85 -20.86
N LEU A 100 30.94 -12.84 -21.24
CA LEU A 100 32.23 -12.68 -21.94
C LEU A 100 32.07 -12.47 -23.45
N GLU A 101 30.92 -12.81 -24.03
CA GLU A 101 30.64 -12.79 -25.47
C GLU A 101 29.62 -11.73 -25.86
N LEU A 102 29.15 -10.93 -24.90
CA LEU A 102 28.20 -9.87 -25.15
C LEU A 102 28.75 -8.83 -26.15
N PRO A 103 27.96 -8.41 -27.14
CA PRO A 103 28.36 -7.32 -28.03
C PRO A 103 28.49 -6.02 -27.24
N SER A 104 29.43 -5.17 -27.64
CA SER A 104 29.71 -3.88 -26.97
C SER A 104 28.60 -2.83 -27.13
N ARG A 105 27.60 -3.11 -27.97
CA ARG A 105 26.47 -2.21 -28.27
C ARG A 105 25.20 -2.99 -28.59
N CYS A 106 24.06 -2.41 -28.22
CA CYS A 106 22.71 -2.91 -28.46
C CYS A 106 22.00 -2.04 -29.52
N PRO A 107 21.35 -2.61 -30.55
CA PRO A 107 20.55 -1.84 -31.49
C PRO A 107 19.24 -1.36 -30.84
N ILE A 108 18.90 -0.10 -31.07
CA ILE A 108 17.67 0.55 -30.61
C ILE A 108 16.75 0.76 -31.82
N PRO A 109 15.47 0.34 -31.76
CA PRO A 109 14.55 0.52 -32.87
C PRO A 109 14.16 2.00 -33.02
N SER A 110 13.75 2.40 -34.22
CA SER A 110 13.31 3.78 -34.53
C SER A 110 12.20 4.27 -33.60
N PRO A 111 12.11 5.59 -33.33
CA PRO A 111 11.43 6.13 -32.15
C PRO A 111 9.90 6.04 -32.25
N PHE A 112 9.32 5.25 -31.35
CA PHE A 112 7.91 5.31 -30.92
C PHE A 112 7.87 5.61 -29.42
N GLN A 113 8.39 6.77 -28.98
CA GLN A 113 8.84 6.89 -27.59
C GLN A 113 8.64 8.29 -27.00
N GLU A 114 7.52 8.95 -27.31
CA GLU A 114 7.17 10.21 -26.64
C GLU A 114 7.05 10.06 -25.11
N ASP A 115 6.84 8.83 -24.60
CA ASP A 115 6.71 8.50 -23.18
C ASP A 115 7.72 7.44 -22.67
N CYS A 116 8.84 7.22 -23.36
CA CYS A 116 9.85 6.26 -22.90
C CYS A 116 10.74 6.86 -21.80
N LEU A 117 10.77 6.20 -20.65
CA LEU A 117 11.58 6.56 -19.48
C LEU A 117 13.02 6.07 -19.60
N GLY A 118 13.30 5.18 -20.55
CA GLY A 118 14.63 4.72 -20.90
C GLY A 118 14.70 3.23 -21.18
N TYR A 119 15.92 2.75 -21.31
CA TYR A 119 16.25 1.42 -21.80
C TYR A 119 16.93 0.60 -20.72
N VAL A 120 16.45 -0.61 -20.51
CA VAL A 120 17.01 -1.59 -19.59
C VAL A 120 17.65 -2.70 -20.41
N LEU A 121 18.95 -2.93 -20.25
CA LEU A 121 19.63 -4.04 -20.89
C LEU A 121 19.57 -5.29 -20.02
N VAL A 122 19.04 -6.37 -20.59
CA VAL A 122 18.89 -7.67 -19.92
C VAL A 122 19.75 -8.70 -20.65
N GLN A 123 20.81 -9.18 -20.01
CA GLN A 123 21.57 -10.32 -20.50
C GLN A 123 20.75 -11.59 -20.29
N ILE A 124 20.70 -12.45 -21.31
CA ILE A 124 20.03 -13.74 -21.29
C ILE A 124 20.93 -14.79 -21.93
N ASP A 125 21.28 -15.80 -21.15
CA ASP A 125 21.97 -17.00 -21.60
C ASP A 125 21.02 -18.20 -21.47
N LEU A 126 20.51 -18.63 -22.62
CA LEU A 126 19.58 -19.76 -22.71
C LEU A 126 20.30 -21.11 -22.59
N GLU A 127 21.62 -21.18 -22.80
CA GLU A 127 22.38 -22.42 -22.64
C GLU A 127 22.56 -22.74 -21.15
N THR A 128 22.92 -21.74 -20.36
CA THR A 128 23.08 -21.88 -18.91
C THR A 128 21.82 -21.57 -18.11
N GLN A 129 20.75 -21.12 -18.78
CA GLN A 129 19.47 -20.74 -18.15
C GLN A 129 19.62 -19.61 -17.12
N THR A 130 20.52 -18.67 -17.40
CA THR A 130 20.81 -17.52 -16.54
C THR A 130 20.44 -16.20 -17.22
N ALA A 131 20.08 -15.20 -16.42
CA ALA A 131 19.84 -13.85 -16.91
C ALA A 131 20.32 -12.82 -15.90
N ALA A 132 20.57 -11.60 -16.35
CA ALA A 132 20.92 -10.48 -15.48
C ALA A 132 20.47 -9.12 -16.04
N ILE A 133 20.07 -8.20 -15.16
CA ILE A 133 19.94 -6.78 -15.53
C ILE A 133 21.33 -6.17 -15.52
N LEU A 134 21.82 -5.79 -16.70
CA LEU A 134 23.15 -5.20 -16.86
C LEU A 134 23.18 -3.74 -16.39
N GLY A 135 22.10 -3.00 -16.65
CA GLY A 135 22.02 -1.59 -16.32
C GLY A 135 20.94 -0.86 -17.11
N PHE A 136 20.99 0.46 -17.05
CA PHE A 136 19.96 1.35 -17.56
C PHE A 136 20.52 2.60 -18.24
N VAL A 137 19.82 3.11 -19.25
CA VAL A 137 20.11 4.39 -19.89
C VAL A 137 18.81 5.16 -20.08
N PRO A 138 18.67 6.39 -19.53
CA PRO A 138 17.41 7.14 -19.61
C PRO A 138 17.12 7.69 -21.01
N VAL A 139 18.15 8.06 -21.76
CA VAL A 139 18.00 8.67 -23.09
C VAL A 139 19.10 8.14 -24.01
N VAL A 140 18.72 7.71 -25.22
CA VAL A 140 19.66 7.30 -26.26
C VAL A 140 19.59 8.28 -27.42
N SER A 141 20.74 8.71 -27.91
CA SER A 141 20.87 9.61 -29.07
C SER A 141 21.33 8.81 -30.29
N GLY A 142 20.44 8.04 -30.91
CA GLY A 142 20.72 7.29 -32.13
C GLY A 142 20.17 5.86 -32.12
N GLU A 143 20.61 5.06 -33.10
CA GLU A 143 20.15 3.68 -33.32
C GLU A 143 20.92 2.64 -32.50
N TRP A 144 21.90 3.07 -31.70
CA TRP A 144 22.79 2.19 -30.95
C TRP A 144 23.01 2.70 -29.53
N LEU A 145 22.93 1.79 -28.55
CA LEU A 145 23.24 2.01 -27.14
C LEU A 145 24.52 1.26 -26.78
N ALA A 146 25.57 1.94 -26.30
CA ALA A 146 26.82 1.31 -25.91
C ALA A 146 26.74 0.77 -24.46
N LEU A 147 27.28 -0.42 -24.21
CA LEU A 147 27.27 -1.02 -22.87
C LEU A 147 28.09 -0.21 -21.86
N ALA A 148 29.08 0.55 -22.32
CA ALA A 148 29.87 1.43 -21.47
C ALA A 148 29.08 2.62 -20.91
N ASP A 149 27.93 2.95 -21.50
CA ASP A 149 27.06 4.06 -21.07
C ASP A 149 26.01 3.61 -20.03
N LEU A 150 25.99 2.32 -19.68
CA LEU A 150 25.03 1.78 -18.72
C LEU A 150 25.26 2.40 -17.33
N ARG A 151 24.20 2.99 -16.81
CA ARG A 151 24.07 3.31 -15.39
C ARG A 151 23.72 2.05 -14.62
N SER A 152 24.01 2.06 -13.32
CA SER A 152 23.79 0.89 -12.48
C SER A 152 22.29 0.52 -12.38
N PRO A 153 21.96 -0.74 -12.07
CA PRO A 153 20.59 -1.12 -11.74
C PRO A 153 19.99 -0.34 -10.56
N ASP A 154 20.80 0.17 -9.62
CA ASP A 154 20.30 1.04 -8.54
C ASP A 154 19.85 2.41 -9.07
N GLU A 155 20.55 2.96 -10.07
CA GLU A 155 20.16 4.21 -10.73
C GLU A 155 18.86 4.04 -11.53
N LEU A 156 18.58 2.85 -12.08
CA LEU A 156 17.27 2.53 -12.66
C LEU A 156 16.17 2.68 -11.60
N ILE A 157 16.36 2.08 -10.43
CA ILE A 157 15.37 2.14 -9.34
C ILE A 157 15.18 3.58 -8.89
N ALA A 158 16.26 4.32 -8.65
CA ALA A 158 16.20 5.73 -8.30
C ALA A 158 15.46 6.56 -9.35
N HIS A 159 15.72 6.32 -10.64
CA HIS A 159 15.06 7.00 -11.74
C HIS A 159 13.55 6.75 -11.76
N VAL A 160 13.13 5.48 -11.69
CA VAL A 160 11.70 5.11 -11.64
C VAL A 160 11.00 5.68 -10.41
N LEU A 161 11.62 5.62 -9.24
CA LEU A 161 11.03 6.17 -8.02
C LEU A 161 10.95 7.71 -8.05
N SER A 162 11.92 8.38 -8.67
CA SER A 162 11.91 9.85 -8.81
C SER A 162 10.83 10.36 -9.77
N ASN A 163 10.46 9.55 -10.77
CA ASN A 163 9.44 9.87 -11.77
C ASN A 163 8.03 9.42 -11.36
N GLN A 164 7.88 8.71 -10.23
CA GLN A 164 6.55 8.49 -9.68
C GLN A 164 5.89 9.84 -9.45
N PRO A 165 4.60 10.00 -9.83
CA PRO A 165 3.89 11.23 -9.54
C PRO A 165 4.05 11.53 -8.05
N GLN A 166 4.69 12.66 -7.75
CA GLN A 166 4.79 13.21 -6.40
C GLN A 166 3.37 13.63 -6.03
N ILE A 167 2.59 12.66 -5.57
CA ILE A 167 1.33 12.92 -4.92
C ILE A 167 1.72 13.63 -3.64
N ASP A 168 1.28 14.88 -3.49
CA ASP A 168 1.30 15.53 -2.18
C ASP A 168 0.64 14.54 -1.21
N PRO A 169 1.41 13.94 -0.28
CA PRO A 169 0.96 12.81 0.49
C PRO A 169 -0.25 13.18 1.35
N GLY A 170 -0.58 14.46 1.48
CA GLY A 170 -1.79 14.99 2.10
C GLY A 170 -1.76 14.84 3.61
N VAL A 171 -1.64 13.60 4.08
CA VAL A 171 -1.61 13.18 5.47
C VAL A 171 -0.47 12.17 5.66
N ASP A 172 0.52 12.52 6.47
CA ASP A 172 1.61 11.61 6.85
C ASP A 172 1.25 10.89 8.16
N LEU A 173 0.86 9.62 8.06
CA LEU A 173 0.43 8.83 9.20
C LEU A 173 1.55 8.60 10.22
N ARG A 174 2.83 8.67 9.82
CA ARG A 174 3.94 8.53 10.78
C ARG A 174 4.11 9.77 11.65
N GLN A 175 3.73 10.94 11.16
CA GLN A 175 3.74 12.17 11.97
C GLN A 175 2.76 12.09 13.13
N TRP A 176 1.66 11.35 12.97
CA TRP A 176 0.70 11.14 14.05
C TRP A 176 1.30 10.39 15.24
N LEU A 177 2.26 9.47 15.01
CA LEU A 177 3.03 8.81 16.08
C LEU A 177 3.87 9.81 16.90
N GLN A 178 4.19 10.96 16.33
CA GLN A 178 4.91 12.06 16.98
C GLN A 178 3.95 13.14 17.48
N ASN A 179 2.66 12.83 17.56
CA ASN A 179 1.58 13.73 17.95
C ASN A 179 1.48 15.00 17.07
N GLN A 180 1.96 14.91 15.82
CA GLN A 180 1.79 15.94 14.80
C GLN A 180 0.62 15.49 13.91
N VAL A 181 -0.51 16.19 14.01
CA VAL A 181 -1.76 15.81 13.34
C VAL A 181 -2.08 16.85 12.27
N ASP A 182 -2.35 16.39 11.06
CA ASP A 182 -2.68 17.23 9.92
C ASP A 182 -3.96 18.05 10.12
N GLN A 183 -4.05 19.18 9.43
CA GLN A 183 -5.20 20.08 9.55
C GLN A 183 -6.52 19.38 9.19
N GLY A 184 -7.54 19.57 10.03
CA GLY A 184 -8.88 18.98 9.84
C GLY A 184 -9.06 17.62 10.50
N TRP A 185 -7.97 16.92 10.84
CA TRP A 185 -8.01 15.68 11.60
C TRP A 185 -8.08 15.96 13.10
N ALA A 186 -8.94 15.24 13.82
CA ALA A 186 -9.10 15.39 15.26
C ALA A 186 -9.40 14.07 15.95
N ALA A 187 -9.28 14.04 17.28
CA ALA A 187 -9.79 12.95 18.10
C ALA A 187 -11.31 12.82 17.94
N LEU A 188 -11.84 11.59 17.97
CA LEU A 188 -13.24 11.34 17.63
C LEU A 188 -14.21 12.02 18.60
N GLU A 189 -13.80 12.11 19.87
CA GLU A 189 -14.56 12.74 20.96
C GLU A 189 -14.84 14.22 20.65
N ASN A 190 -13.87 14.92 20.04
CA ASN A 190 -14.00 16.33 19.66
C ASN A 190 -14.92 16.53 18.44
N LEU A 191 -15.03 15.51 17.57
CA LEU A 191 -15.85 15.56 16.36
C LEU A 191 -17.32 15.24 16.68
N MET A 192 -17.55 14.28 17.57
CA MET A 192 -18.90 13.90 17.98
C MET A 192 -19.50 14.86 19.01
N ASN A 193 -18.69 15.37 19.94
CA ASN A 193 -19.11 16.30 20.99
C ASN A 193 -18.17 17.51 21.03
N PRO A 194 -18.30 18.48 20.10
CA PRO A 194 -17.48 19.68 20.13
C PRO A 194 -17.68 20.41 21.46
N PRO A 195 -16.61 20.85 22.16
CA PRO A 195 -16.73 21.52 23.44
C PRO A 195 -17.56 22.79 23.28
N SER A 196 -18.80 22.75 23.78
CA SER A 196 -19.66 23.93 23.84
C SER A 196 -19.26 24.74 25.07
N LEU A 197 -18.67 25.92 24.86
CA LEU A 197 -18.46 26.91 25.92
C LEU A 197 -19.82 27.51 26.32
N SER A 198 -20.59 26.77 27.11
CA SER A 198 -21.78 27.28 27.81
C SER A 198 -21.45 27.41 29.31
N PRO A 199 -21.73 28.54 29.98
CA PRO A 199 -21.61 28.62 31.44
C PRO A 199 -22.77 27.84 32.07
N ALA A 200 -22.59 26.53 32.26
CA ALA A 200 -23.59 25.67 32.88
C ALA A 200 -23.44 25.68 34.40
N ARG A 201 -24.44 26.26 35.06
CA ARG A 201 -24.69 26.21 36.51
C ARG A 201 -25.00 24.76 36.89
N GLY A 202 -24.11 24.15 37.67
CA GLY A 202 -24.14 22.72 37.99
C GLY A 202 -25.41 22.27 38.71
N VAL A 203 -26.06 21.25 38.14
CA VAL A 203 -26.91 20.33 38.89
C VAL A 203 -26.21 18.97 38.82
N ALA A 204 -25.65 18.55 39.94
CA ALA A 204 -24.97 17.26 40.06
C ALA A 204 -26.00 16.13 39.99
N MET A 205 -25.91 15.30 38.95
CA MET A 205 -26.50 13.96 38.97
C MET A 205 -25.61 13.02 39.80
N PRO A 206 -26.16 11.96 40.42
CA PRO A 206 -25.37 11.03 41.19
C PRO A 206 -24.48 10.24 40.24
N VAL A 207 -23.17 10.47 40.31
CA VAL A 207 -22.16 9.58 39.71
C VAL A 207 -22.26 8.27 40.48
N VAL A 208 -22.76 7.22 39.84
CA VAL A 208 -22.57 5.86 40.35
C VAL A 208 -21.08 5.58 40.28
N ASP A 209 -20.47 5.27 41.40
CA ASP A 209 -19.04 4.95 41.51
C ASP A 209 -18.75 3.59 40.82
N SER A 210 -18.71 3.60 39.49
CA SER A 210 -18.45 2.42 38.65
C SER A 210 -16.96 2.06 38.55
N SER A 211 -16.11 2.76 39.30
CA SER A 211 -14.66 2.60 39.33
C SER A 211 -14.16 1.67 40.44
N SER A 212 -15.02 0.81 40.99
CA SER A 212 -14.62 -0.07 42.08
C SER A 212 -13.51 -1.02 41.60
N THR A 213 -12.40 -1.05 42.33
CA THR A 213 -11.23 -1.91 42.05
C THR A 213 -11.61 -3.38 41.84
N GLU A 214 -12.70 -3.83 42.49
CA GLU A 214 -13.24 -5.19 42.39
C GLU A 214 -13.97 -5.48 41.06
N ALA A 215 -14.72 -4.50 40.52
CA ALA A 215 -15.35 -4.64 39.21
C ALA A 215 -14.28 -4.75 38.11
N VAL A 216 -13.25 -3.89 38.17
CA VAL A 216 -12.12 -3.93 37.24
C VAL A 216 -11.38 -5.27 37.33
N ALA A 217 -11.09 -5.74 38.55
CA ALA A 217 -10.42 -7.02 38.76
C ALA A 217 -11.22 -8.21 38.20
N SER A 218 -12.55 -8.17 38.29
CA SER A 218 -13.42 -9.22 37.75
C SER A 218 -13.39 -9.25 36.22
N VAL A 219 -13.41 -8.09 35.57
CA VAL A 219 -13.34 -8.01 34.09
C VAL A 219 -11.95 -8.39 33.59
N LEU A 220 -10.87 -8.07 34.30
CA LEU A 220 -9.51 -8.47 33.93
C LEU A 220 -9.34 -10.00 33.86
N ARG A 221 -10.04 -10.78 34.70
CA ARG A 221 -10.02 -12.25 34.63
C ARG A 221 -10.63 -12.79 33.34
N LEU A 222 -11.56 -12.06 32.73
CA LEU A 222 -12.17 -12.45 31.45
C LEU A 222 -11.20 -12.31 30.26
N LEU A 223 -10.00 -11.75 30.48
CA LEU A 223 -8.94 -11.67 29.47
C LEU A 223 -8.01 -12.89 29.46
N GLU A 224 -8.18 -13.83 30.39
CA GLU A 224 -7.36 -15.04 30.46
C GLU A 224 -7.44 -15.85 29.14
N PRO A 225 -6.35 -16.52 28.72
CA PRO A 225 -6.31 -17.22 27.42
C PRO A 225 -7.27 -18.41 27.27
N ASP A 226 -7.87 -18.87 28.37
CA ASP A 226 -8.85 -19.95 28.40
C ASP A 226 -10.26 -19.49 27.99
N GLN A 227 -10.50 -18.17 27.98
CA GLN A 227 -11.78 -17.58 27.60
C GLN A 227 -11.93 -17.50 26.07
N PRO A 228 -13.16 -17.62 25.54
CA PRO A 228 -13.44 -17.38 24.12
C PRO A 228 -13.02 -15.98 23.69
N GLU A 229 -12.51 -15.84 22.46
CA GLU A 229 -12.03 -14.56 21.93
C GLU A 229 -13.10 -13.46 21.99
N GLU A 230 -14.37 -13.79 21.70
CA GLU A 230 -15.49 -12.85 21.78
C GLU A 230 -15.68 -12.29 23.19
N VAL A 231 -15.54 -13.14 24.22
CA VAL A 231 -15.63 -12.74 25.63
C VAL A 231 -14.48 -11.81 25.99
N ARG A 232 -13.28 -12.12 25.50
CA ARG A 232 -12.08 -11.32 25.73
C ARG A 232 -12.19 -9.95 25.06
N VAL A 233 -12.67 -9.89 23.82
CA VAL A 233 -12.95 -8.63 23.10
C VAL A 233 -13.96 -7.78 23.87
N GLN A 234 -15.06 -8.37 24.32
CA GLN A 234 -16.08 -7.67 25.12
C GLN A 234 -15.51 -7.16 26.45
N ALA A 235 -14.65 -7.94 27.12
CA ALA A 235 -14.00 -7.52 28.35
C ALA A 235 -13.09 -6.30 28.13
N ILE A 236 -12.36 -6.23 27.02
CA ILE A 236 -11.55 -5.05 26.66
C ILE A 236 -12.44 -3.82 26.45
N GLU A 237 -13.62 -3.97 25.82
CA GLU A 237 -14.57 -2.86 25.66
C GLU A 237 -15.06 -2.32 26.99
N VAL A 238 -15.47 -3.22 27.90
CA VAL A 238 -15.91 -2.84 29.24
C VAL A 238 -14.77 -2.16 30.00
N LEU A 239 -13.54 -2.66 29.91
CA LEU A 239 -12.36 -2.04 30.53
C LEU A 239 -12.08 -0.64 30.00
N GLY A 240 -12.40 -0.35 28.73
CA GLY A 240 -12.33 1.02 28.21
C GLY A 240 -13.29 2.00 28.89
N GLN A 241 -14.42 1.50 29.41
CA GLN A 241 -15.43 2.31 30.09
C GLN A 241 -15.14 2.49 31.58
N ILE A 242 -14.63 1.44 32.26
CA ILE A 242 -14.45 1.43 33.72
C ILE A 242 -12.99 1.58 34.17
N GLY A 243 -12.03 1.41 33.26
CA GLY A 243 -10.60 1.33 33.55
C GLY A 243 -9.87 2.68 33.61
N GLN A 244 -10.60 3.80 33.60
CA GLN A 244 -10.01 5.14 33.61
C GLN A 244 -9.10 5.33 34.83
N ASN A 245 -7.87 5.80 34.60
CA ASN A 245 -6.82 5.95 35.62
C ASN A 245 -6.41 4.65 36.34
N ASN A 246 -6.75 3.47 35.81
CA ASN A 246 -6.35 2.20 36.39
C ASN A 246 -5.06 1.67 35.73
N HIS A 247 -3.94 1.72 36.47
CA HIS A 247 -2.64 1.28 35.97
C HIS A 247 -2.61 -0.22 35.63
N GLN A 248 -3.34 -1.07 36.36
CA GLN A 248 -3.39 -2.51 36.06
C GLN A 248 -4.04 -2.76 34.70
N VAL A 249 -5.10 -2.02 34.36
CA VAL A 249 -5.75 -2.12 33.05
C VAL A 249 -4.79 -1.71 31.93
N ILE A 250 -4.12 -0.57 32.08
CA ILE A 250 -3.12 -0.08 31.12
C ILE A 250 -2.03 -1.13 30.89
N GLN A 251 -1.49 -1.71 31.96
CA GLN A 251 -0.44 -2.73 31.89
C GLN A 251 -0.93 -4.01 31.20
N THR A 252 -2.11 -4.51 31.57
CA THR A 252 -2.67 -5.72 30.96
C THR A 252 -2.95 -5.54 29.46
N LEU A 253 -3.49 -4.39 29.05
CA LEU A 253 -3.73 -4.09 27.64
C LEU A 253 -2.41 -3.99 26.84
N SER A 254 -1.38 -3.33 27.41
CA SER A 254 -0.04 -3.27 26.79
C SER A 254 0.57 -4.67 26.63
N GLN A 255 0.46 -5.54 27.63
CA GLN A 255 0.93 -6.92 27.53
C GLN A 255 0.21 -7.71 26.44
N LEU A 256 -1.12 -7.58 26.32
CA LEU A 256 -1.89 -8.23 25.25
C LEU A 256 -1.44 -7.79 23.85
N ILE A 257 -1.14 -6.50 23.68
CA ILE A 257 -0.63 -5.94 22.41
C ILE A 257 0.74 -6.53 22.06
N GLN A 258 1.63 -6.64 23.05
CA GLN A 258 2.99 -7.16 22.88
C GLN A 258 3.05 -8.68 22.65
N HIS A 259 2.11 -9.45 23.20
CA HIS A 259 2.05 -10.90 23.02
C HIS A 259 1.39 -11.35 21.71
N HIS A 260 0.88 -10.40 20.90
CA HIS A 260 0.31 -10.63 19.56
C HIS A 260 -0.78 -11.70 19.49
N GLU A 261 -1.65 -11.71 20.50
CA GLU A 261 -2.77 -12.63 20.55
C GLU A 261 -3.91 -12.13 19.65
N GLY A 262 -4.08 -12.73 18.46
CA GLY A 262 -5.19 -12.42 17.54
C GLY A 262 -5.16 -11.01 16.94
N GLU A 263 -5.54 -10.85 15.67
CA GLU A 263 -5.54 -9.50 15.07
C GLU A 263 -6.66 -8.63 15.66
N GLU A 264 -7.83 -9.20 15.97
CA GLU A 264 -8.96 -8.45 16.52
C GLU A 264 -8.70 -7.94 17.93
N LEU A 265 -8.25 -8.83 18.81
CA LEU A 265 -7.84 -8.50 20.18
C LEU A 265 -6.74 -7.43 20.20
N HIS A 266 -5.74 -7.56 19.33
CA HIS A 266 -4.65 -6.58 19.23
C HIS A 266 -5.16 -5.18 18.86
N TRP A 267 -6.01 -5.05 17.83
CA TRP A 267 -6.61 -3.76 17.48
C TRP A 267 -7.51 -3.22 18.58
N LYS A 268 -8.34 -4.07 19.18
CA LYS A 268 -9.27 -3.66 20.25
C LYS A 268 -8.50 -3.18 21.48
N ALA A 269 -7.48 -3.92 21.91
CA ALA A 269 -6.62 -3.53 23.04
C ALA A 269 -5.92 -2.20 22.79
N ALA A 270 -5.34 -2.01 21.59
CA ALA A 270 -4.64 -0.79 21.24
C ALA A 270 -5.55 0.44 21.20
N ILE A 271 -6.76 0.31 20.64
CA ILE A 271 -7.75 1.40 20.62
C ILE A 271 -8.20 1.75 22.04
N THR A 272 -8.55 0.74 22.83
CA THR A 272 -8.94 0.96 24.23
C THR A 272 -7.81 1.60 25.02
N LEU A 273 -6.57 1.15 24.82
CA LEU A 273 -5.39 1.74 25.45
C LEU A 273 -5.19 3.21 25.03
N GLY A 274 -5.43 3.55 23.76
CA GLY A 274 -5.41 4.93 23.29
C GLY A 274 -6.48 5.82 23.90
N HIS A 275 -7.67 5.29 24.18
CA HIS A 275 -8.71 6.03 24.91
C HIS A 275 -8.34 6.24 26.39
N LEU A 276 -7.72 5.25 27.03
CA LEU A 276 -7.35 5.30 28.45
C LEU A 276 -6.06 6.09 28.72
N ASN A 277 -5.08 5.96 27.82
CA ASN A 277 -3.78 6.61 27.89
C ASN A 277 -3.26 6.93 26.46
N PRO A 278 -3.68 8.08 25.89
CA PRO A 278 -3.33 8.47 24.52
C PRO A 278 -1.83 8.62 24.25
N THR A 279 -1.02 8.78 25.30
CA THR A 279 0.43 8.94 25.21
C THR A 279 1.21 7.64 25.34
N HIS A 280 0.53 6.51 25.54
CA HIS A 280 1.19 5.21 25.67
C HIS A 280 1.78 4.76 24.31
N PRO A 281 3.00 4.21 24.25
CA PRO A 281 3.64 3.80 22.99
C PRO A 281 2.86 2.73 22.22
N ASP A 282 2.22 1.80 22.94
CA ASP A 282 1.39 0.73 22.36
C ASP A 282 -0.04 1.20 22.01
N ALA A 283 -0.39 2.45 22.29
CA ALA A 283 -1.73 2.96 22.00
C ALA A 283 -1.99 3.07 20.49
N GLY A 284 -3.18 2.66 20.07
CA GLY A 284 -3.68 2.98 18.74
C GLY A 284 -4.00 4.46 18.66
N ILE A 285 -3.52 5.14 17.61
CA ILE A 285 -3.83 6.55 17.38
C ILE A 285 -5.01 6.63 16.44
N ARG A 286 -6.16 7.04 16.98
CA ARG A 286 -7.43 7.16 16.25
C ARG A 286 -7.74 8.62 15.98
N ARG A 287 -7.92 8.99 14.71
CA ARG A 287 -8.29 10.34 14.27
C ARG A 287 -9.41 10.25 13.25
N GLY A 288 -10.28 11.25 13.22
CA GLY A 288 -11.35 11.37 12.24
C GLY A 288 -11.36 12.71 11.53
N ILE A 289 -12.08 12.76 10.42
CA ILE A 289 -12.40 13.97 9.68
C ILE A 289 -13.81 13.87 9.09
N HIS A 290 -14.57 14.97 9.13
CA HIS A 290 -15.88 15.03 8.48
C HIS A 290 -15.71 15.16 6.97
N LEU A 291 -16.42 14.31 6.24
CA LEU A 291 -16.43 14.28 4.78
C LEU A 291 -17.81 14.69 4.24
N PRO A 292 -17.91 15.82 3.51
CA PRO A 292 -19.17 16.25 2.89
C PRO A 292 -19.36 15.60 1.51
N LEU A 293 -20.10 14.48 1.45
CA LEU A 293 -20.48 13.78 0.22
C LEU A 293 -21.82 14.31 -0.29
N GLY A 294 -21.79 15.45 -0.99
CA GLY A 294 -23.00 16.17 -1.40
C GLY A 294 -23.81 16.62 -0.18
N ASN A 295 -25.02 16.09 -0.03
CA ASN A 295 -25.89 16.37 1.13
C ASN A 295 -25.65 15.43 2.33
N LEU A 296 -24.82 14.39 2.15
CA LEU A 296 -24.48 13.45 3.20
C LEU A 296 -23.20 13.93 3.90
N GLN A 297 -23.20 13.88 5.22
CA GLN A 297 -21.96 14.00 5.99
C GLN A 297 -21.65 12.66 6.63
N VAL A 298 -20.44 12.16 6.40
CA VAL A 298 -19.91 10.96 7.05
C VAL A 298 -18.62 11.29 7.77
N LEU A 299 -18.19 10.40 8.65
CA LEU A 299 -16.94 10.50 9.37
C LEU A 299 -15.95 9.49 8.81
N LEU A 300 -14.86 9.95 8.19
CA LEU A 300 -13.73 9.08 7.88
C LEU A 300 -12.86 8.98 9.12
N VAL A 301 -12.69 7.78 9.64
CA VAL A 301 -11.85 7.47 10.79
C VAL A 301 -10.66 6.65 10.34
N VAL A 302 -9.48 7.08 10.78
CA VAL A 302 -8.22 6.39 10.56
C VAL A 302 -7.63 6.06 11.92
N THR A 303 -7.43 4.76 12.16
CA THR A 303 -6.68 4.27 13.31
C THR A 303 -5.36 3.71 12.84
N ILE A 304 -4.27 4.17 13.42
CA ILE A 304 -2.94 3.61 13.18
C ILE A 304 -2.41 2.90 14.42
N LEU A 305 -1.64 1.85 14.18
CA LEU A 305 -1.03 1.04 15.22
C LEU A 305 0.39 0.66 14.81
N LEU A 306 1.37 0.94 15.65
CA LEU A 306 2.72 0.48 15.42
C LEU A 306 2.81 -1.03 15.72
N LYS A 307 3.12 -1.81 14.70
CA LYS A 307 3.36 -3.26 14.78
C LYS A 307 4.87 -3.52 14.89
N PRO A 308 5.30 -4.75 15.27
CA PRO A 308 6.71 -5.13 15.26
C PRO A 308 7.41 -4.83 13.94
N GLU A 309 8.75 -4.69 14.01
CA GLU A 309 9.60 -4.39 12.86
C GLU A 309 9.26 -3.04 12.20
N ASN A 310 8.74 -2.09 12.99
CA ASN A 310 8.41 -0.74 12.55
C ASN A 310 7.34 -0.68 11.43
N ARG A 311 6.49 -1.71 11.36
CA ARG A 311 5.36 -1.77 10.43
C ARG A 311 4.19 -0.95 10.96
N LEU A 312 3.50 -0.23 10.07
CA LEU A 312 2.34 0.57 10.46
C LEU A 312 1.06 -0.18 10.07
N GLY A 313 0.29 -0.63 11.07
CA GLY A 313 -1.08 -1.07 10.86
C GLY A 313 -1.98 0.13 10.60
N VAL A 314 -2.83 0.05 9.58
CA VAL A 314 -3.82 1.08 9.25
C VAL A 314 -5.21 0.44 9.24
N TRP A 315 -6.15 1.06 9.95
CA TRP A 315 -7.57 0.71 9.91
C TRP A 315 -8.36 1.95 9.50
N LEU A 316 -8.97 1.86 8.31
CA LEU A 316 -9.88 2.86 7.77
C LEU A 316 -11.31 2.47 8.06
N GLN A 317 -12.12 3.43 8.49
CA GLN A 317 -13.55 3.27 8.69
C GLN A 317 -14.29 4.49 8.16
N VAL A 318 -15.45 4.27 7.55
CA VAL A 318 -16.44 5.33 7.35
C VAL A 318 -17.58 5.03 8.32
N GLU A 319 -17.88 6.01 9.18
CA GLU A 319 -18.90 5.92 10.22
C GLU A 319 -19.99 6.96 9.93
N SER A 320 -21.25 6.60 10.22
CA SER A 320 -22.32 7.59 10.26
C SER A 320 -22.11 8.54 11.43
N ILE A 321 -22.36 9.83 11.21
CA ILE A 321 -22.30 10.86 12.27
C ILE A 321 -23.52 10.74 13.19
N GLN A 322 -24.64 10.22 12.68
CA GLN A 322 -25.88 10.08 13.43
C GLN A 322 -26.09 8.60 13.78
N PRO A 323 -26.04 8.22 15.08
CA PRO A 323 -26.18 6.83 15.49
C PRO A 323 -27.47 6.15 15.02
N GLU A 324 -28.55 6.91 14.85
CA GLU A 324 -29.85 6.42 14.41
C GLU A 324 -30.00 6.32 12.88
N GLN A 325 -29.03 6.83 12.11
CA GLN A 325 -29.06 6.79 10.65
C GLN A 325 -27.90 5.93 10.13
N PRO A 326 -28.17 4.75 9.55
CA PRO A 326 -27.11 3.94 8.94
C PRO A 326 -26.55 4.63 7.70
N LEU A 327 -25.37 4.19 7.29
CA LEU A 327 -24.76 4.60 6.04
C LEU A 327 -25.69 4.26 4.87
N PRO A 328 -25.76 5.13 3.85
CA PRO A 328 -26.62 4.85 2.72
C PRO A 328 -26.07 3.64 1.93
N PRO A 329 -26.95 2.74 1.47
CA PRO A 329 -26.56 1.61 0.65
C PRO A 329 -25.75 2.03 -0.57
N GLY A 330 -24.74 1.22 -0.90
CA GLY A 330 -23.86 1.47 -2.05
C GLY A 330 -22.77 2.51 -1.80
N LEU A 331 -22.69 3.11 -0.60
CA LEU A 331 -21.52 3.92 -0.22
C LEU A 331 -20.29 3.02 -0.17
N THR A 332 -19.24 3.40 -0.88
CA THR A 332 -17.98 2.65 -0.95
C THR A 332 -16.86 3.37 -0.23
N LEU A 333 -16.02 2.59 0.43
CA LEU A 333 -14.71 2.99 0.92
C LEU A 333 -13.66 2.14 0.20
N SER A 334 -12.77 2.78 -0.54
CA SER A 334 -11.73 2.13 -1.34
C SER A 334 -10.35 2.63 -0.96
N VAL A 335 -9.37 1.72 -0.96
CA VAL A 335 -7.94 2.03 -0.89
C VAL A 335 -7.36 1.84 -2.28
N LEU A 336 -6.84 2.92 -2.84
CA LEU A 336 -6.17 2.94 -4.13
C LEU A 336 -4.66 3.05 -3.92
N THR A 337 -3.88 2.50 -4.82
CA THR A 337 -2.45 2.82 -4.89
C THR A 337 -2.25 4.31 -5.22
N ALA A 338 -1.02 4.81 -5.11
CA ALA A 338 -0.66 6.13 -5.64
C ALA A 338 -1.10 6.32 -7.11
N THR A 339 -1.10 5.24 -7.90
CA THR A 339 -1.53 5.25 -9.30
C THR A 339 -3.04 5.16 -9.48
N GLY A 340 -3.84 5.24 -8.41
CA GLY A 340 -5.30 5.14 -8.50
C GLY A 340 -5.84 3.72 -8.75
N GLU A 341 -5.01 2.68 -8.71
CA GLU A 341 -5.45 1.29 -8.84
C GLU A 341 -6.13 0.83 -7.55
N SER A 342 -7.37 0.34 -7.63
CA SER A 342 -8.10 -0.15 -6.45
C SER A 342 -7.50 -1.44 -5.90
N ARG A 343 -7.12 -1.44 -4.62
CA ARG A 343 -6.53 -2.59 -3.91
C ARG A 343 -7.47 -3.20 -2.89
N LEU A 344 -8.20 -2.36 -2.16
CA LEU A 344 -9.18 -2.80 -1.16
C LEU A 344 -10.45 -2.00 -1.34
N GLN A 345 -11.60 -2.64 -1.19
CA GLN A 345 -12.89 -1.96 -1.22
C GLN A 345 -13.88 -2.61 -0.25
N VAL A 346 -14.73 -1.79 0.35
CA VAL A 346 -15.92 -2.19 1.11
C VAL A 346 -17.10 -1.33 0.69
N THR A 347 -18.30 -1.90 0.73
CA THR A 347 -19.54 -1.22 0.36
C THR A 347 -20.58 -1.41 1.45
N ALA A 348 -21.28 -0.33 1.83
CA ALA A 348 -22.41 -0.37 2.74
C ALA A 348 -23.59 -1.14 2.14
N GLN A 349 -24.17 -2.02 2.94
CA GLN A 349 -25.22 -2.96 2.57
C GLN A 349 -26.62 -2.43 2.86
N ALA A 350 -27.61 -3.07 2.24
CA ALA A 350 -29.02 -2.81 2.48
C ALA A 350 -29.76 -4.08 2.94
N ASP A 351 -30.85 -3.87 3.68
CA ASP A 351 -31.88 -4.89 3.89
C ASP A 351 -32.67 -5.16 2.60
N ALA A 352 -33.58 -6.13 2.65
CA ALA A 352 -34.43 -6.49 1.51
C ALA A 352 -35.38 -5.36 1.06
N GLN A 353 -35.57 -4.32 1.88
CA GLN A 353 -36.38 -3.14 1.58
C GLN A 353 -35.53 -1.98 1.05
N GLY A 354 -34.23 -2.17 0.86
CA GLY A 354 -33.31 -1.14 0.35
C GLY A 354 -32.87 -0.13 1.41
N ARG A 355 -33.07 -0.39 2.70
CA ARG A 355 -32.60 0.48 3.79
C ARG A 355 -31.20 0.07 4.22
N GLY A 356 -30.34 1.04 4.48
CA GLY A 356 -28.99 0.79 5.00
C GLY A 356 -29.03 0.02 6.32
N ILE A 357 -28.09 -0.91 6.50
CA ILE A 357 -27.95 -1.68 7.76
C ILE A 357 -26.61 -1.44 8.45
N ASP A 358 -25.62 -0.94 7.73
CA ASP A 358 -24.29 -0.67 8.29
C ASP A 358 -24.23 0.74 8.87
N SER A 359 -23.93 0.87 10.15
CA SER A 359 -23.54 2.16 10.76
C SER A 359 -22.07 2.51 10.51
N VAL A 360 -21.27 1.48 10.18
CA VAL A 360 -19.83 1.58 9.92
C VAL A 360 -19.41 0.56 8.87
N ILE A 361 -18.51 0.97 7.97
CA ILE A 361 -17.78 0.06 7.07
C ILE A 361 -16.29 0.33 7.19
N GLY A 362 -15.44 -0.67 6.98
CA GLY A 362 -13.99 -0.47 7.11
C GLY A 362 -13.10 -1.54 6.51
N ARG A 363 -11.81 -1.21 6.41
CA ARG A 363 -10.73 -2.11 5.95
C ARG A 363 -9.48 -1.91 6.79
N ARG A 364 -8.81 -3.01 7.11
CA ARG A 364 -7.51 -3.05 7.80
C ARG A 364 -6.44 -3.55 6.84
N PHE A 365 -5.25 -2.97 6.93
CA PHE A 365 -4.08 -3.40 6.16
C PHE A 365 -2.79 -2.94 6.84
N THR A 366 -1.64 -3.34 6.30
CA THR A 366 -0.32 -2.97 6.84
C THR A 366 0.60 -2.70 5.65
N PRO A 367 0.61 -1.46 5.13
CA PRO A 367 1.44 -1.11 3.99
C PRO A 367 2.93 -1.05 4.38
N PRO A 368 3.87 -1.25 3.42
CA PRO A 368 5.29 -0.96 3.64
C PRO A 368 5.51 0.51 4.04
N ALA A 369 6.59 0.78 4.78
CA ALA A 369 6.97 2.14 5.16
C ALA A 369 7.21 3.03 3.94
N GLY A 370 6.72 4.27 3.97
CA GLY A 370 6.84 5.24 2.87
C GLY A 370 5.86 5.01 1.72
N THR A 371 4.97 4.01 1.82
CA THR A 371 3.97 3.77 0.78
C THR A 371 2.96 4.92 0.74
N CYS A 372 2.84 5.56 -0.43
CA CYS A 372 1.75 6.48 -0.72
C CYS A 372 0.52 5.72 -1.23
N PHE A 373 -0.64 6.03 -0.68
CA PHE A 373 -1.92 5.46 -1.09
C PHE A 373 -3.03 6.51 -1.02
N GLN A 374 -4.15 6.24 -1.68
CA GLN A 374 -5.31 7.12 -1.66
C GLN A 374 -6.48 6.39 -1.02
N VAL A 375 -7.26 7.12 -0.23
CA VAL A 375 -8.54 6.64 0.28
C VAL A 375 -9.63 7.39 -0.45
N GLN A 376 -10.52 6.64 -1.09
CA GLN A 376 -11.69 7.17 -1.76
C GLN A 376 -12.94 6.76 -0.99
N VAL A 377 -13.76 7.75 -0.64
CA VAL A 377 -15.14 7.52 -0.20
C VAL A 377 -16.07 8.02 -1.30
N GLN A 378 -16.94 7.15 -1.79
CA GLN A 378 -17.83 7.48 -2.90
C GLN A 378 -19.26 7.04 -2.59
N TRP A 379 -20.22 7.86 -2.98
CA TRP A 379 -21.62 7.50 -2.96
C TRP A 379 -22.35 8.19 -4.11
N GLN A 380 -23.05 7.39 -4.93
CA GLN A 380 -23.66 7.86 -6.17
C GLN A 380 -22.61 8.53 -7.10
N THR A 381 -22.82 9.80 -7.44
CA THR A 381 -21.91 10.60 -8.28
C THR A 381 -20.88 11.39 -7.47
N GLU A 382 -21.06 11.48 -6.15
CA GLU A 382 -20.17 12.22 -5.26
C GLU A 382 -19.00 11.34 -4.82
N GLN A 383 -17.79 11.89 -4.85
CA GLN A 383 -16.60 11.21 -4.36
C GLN A 383 -15.65 12.20 -3.70
N ILE A 384 -15.00 11.75 -2.63
CA ILE A 384 -13.90 12.45 -2.00
C ILE A 384 -12.71 11.51 -1.94
N GLN A 385 -11.55 12.03 -2.33
CA GLN A 385 -10.29 11.33 -2.24
C GLN A 385 -9.38 12.05 -1.25
N THR A 386 -8.63 11.29 -0.46
CA THR A 386 -7.62 11.79 0.46
C THR A 386 -6.36 10.96 0.30
N ASN A 387 -5.23 11.63 0.10
CA ASN A 387 -3.94 10.98 -0.02
C ASN A 387 -3.37 10.71 1.39
N PHE A 388 -2.61 9.63 1.52
CA PHE A 388 -1.90 9.28 2.73
C PHE A 388 -0.51 8.73 2.41
N MET A 389 0.42 8.91 3.35
CA MET A 389 1.70 8.22 3.40
C MET A 389 1.82 7.42 4.71
N ALA A 390 2.32 6.19 4.62
CA ALA A 390 2.41 5.24 5.74
C ALA A 390 3.81 5.06 6.36
#